data_AF-D4DSI6-F1
#
_entry.id   AF-D4DSI6-F1
#
_cell.length_a   1.000
_cell.length_b   1.000
_cell.length_c   1.000
_cell.angle_alpha   90.00
_cell.angle_beta   90.00
_cell.angle_gamma   90.00
#
_symmetry.space_group_name_H-M   'P 1'
#
loop_
_entity.id
_entity.type
_entity.pdbx_description
1 polymer ?
#
loop_
_entity_poly.entity_id
_entity_poly.type
_entity_poly.pdbx_seq_one_letter_code
_entity_poly.pdbx_strand_id
1 'polypeptide(L)'
;MTGRLKLTLADYLNLLRQTVHRKPSFQTASIPLPLLRPMLPLANLLSDGFLSPDSITLLQQGSCADTAAFAALLEREPLGAGEFYRLD
;
A
#
# COMPACT_ATOMS: atom_id res chain seq x y z
N MET A 1 0.30 4.65 -11.18
CA MET A 1 -0.87 3.79 -11.44
C MET A 1 -1.94 4.12 -10.42
N THR A 2 -3.17 4.38 -10.85
CA THR A 2 -4.28 4.81 -9.98
C THR A 2 -5.35 3.72 -9.98
N GLY A 3 -5.48 3.01 -8.85
CA GLY A 3 -6.51 2.00 -8.66
C GLY A 3 -7.83 2.61 -8.18
N ARG A 4 -8.95 1.90 -8.36
CA ARG A 4 -10.28 2.35 -7.91
C ARG A 4 -10.42 2.44 -6.39
N LEU A 5 -9.59 1.69 -5.65
CA LEU A 5 -9.71 1.55 -4.20
C LEU A 5 -8.67 2.40 -3.48
N LYS A 6 -9.13 3.19 -2.50
CA LYS A 6 -8.28 3.81 -1.49
C LYS A 6 -8.16 2.83 -0.33
N LEU A 7 -6.97 2.26 -0.14
CA LEU A 7 -6.69 1.30 0.93
C LEU A 7 -5.63 1.88 1.86
N THR A 8 -5.74 1.54 3.15
CA THR A 8 -4.61 1.75 4.05
C THR A 8 -3.49 0.76 3.69
N LEU A 9 -2.25 1.07 4.08
CA LEU A 9 -1.14 0.12 3.91
C LEU A 9 -1.42 -1.22 4.59
N ALA A 10 -2.06 -1.19 5.77
CA ALA A 10 -2.45 -2.39 6.51
C ALA A 10 -3.43 -3.26 5.70
N ASP A 11 -4.45 -2.65 5.12
CA ASP A 11 -5.45 -3.36 4.31
C ASP A 11 -4.82 -3.90 3.03
N TYR A 12 -3.93 -3.13 2.39
CA TYR A 12 -3.19 -3.59 1.21
C TYR A 12 -2.30 -4.80 1.52
N LEU A 13 -1.55 -4.79 2.62
CA LEU A 13 -0.72 -5.92 3.03
C LEU A 13 -1.55 -7.16 3.37
N ASN A 14 -2.71 -6.97 4.01
CA ASN A 14 -3.63 -8.08 4.28
C ASN A 14 -4.23 -8.65 2.99
N LEU A 15 -4.60 -7.79 2.04
CA LEU A 15 -5.04 -8.22 0.71
C LEU A 15 -3.95 -9.03 0.01
N LEU A 16 -2.70 -8.55 0.01
CA LEU A 16 -1.56 -9.27 -0.58
C LEU A 16 -1.32 -10.63 0.08
N ARG A 17 -1.43 -10.72 1.41
CA ARG A 17 -1.33 -12.00 2.13
C ARG A 17 -2.39 -12.99 1.70
N GLN A 18 -3.63 -12.52 1.52
CA GLN A 18 -4.76 -13.38 1.15
C GLN A 18 -4.70 -13.78 -0.33
N THR A 19 -4.41 -12.84 -1.24
CA THR A 19 -4.44 -13.09 -2.69
C THR A 19 -3.19 -13.80 -3.19
N VAL A 20 -2.00 -13.25 -2.92
CA VAL A 20 -0.73 -13.77 -3.45
C VAL A 20 -0.20 -14.91 -2.61
N HIS A 21 -0.18 -14.73 -1.28
CA HIS A 21 0.47 -15.68 -0.39
C HIS A 21 -0.47 -16.75 0.17
N ARG A 22 -1.79 -16.64 -0.06
CA ARG A 22 -2.83 -17.53 0.50
C ARG A 22 -2.68 -17.76 2.00
N LYS A 23 -2.23 -16.73 2.73
CA LYS A 23 -2.03 -16.71 4.18
C LYS A 23 -3.19 -15.99 4.86
N PRO A 24 -3.51 -16.34 6.12
CA PRO A 24 -4.52 -15.61 6.88
C PRO A 24 -4.11 -14.15 7.07
N SER A 25 -5.12 -13.30 7.29
CA SER A 25 -4.92 -11.90 7.64
C SER A 25 -4.14 -11.77 8.94
N PHE A 26 -3.44 -10.65 9.07
CA PHE A 26 -2.67 -10.30 10.25
C PHE A 26 -3.29 -9.08 10.92
N GLN A 27 -3.35 -9.09 12.25
CA GLN A 27 -3.79 -7.92 13.02
C GLN A 27 -2.66 -6.91 13.09
N THR A 28 -2.89 -5.72 12.54
CA THR A 28 -1.92 -4.63 12.53
C THR A 28 -2.02 -3.82 13.81
N ALA A 29 -0.88 -3.55 14.44
CA ALA A 29 -0.78 -2.63 15.57
C ALA A 29 -0.43 -1.23 15.08
N SER A 30 -1.11 -0.21 15.59
CA SER A 30 -0.75 1.19 15.32
C SER A 30 0.41 1.61 16.22
N ILE A 31 1.51 2.02 15.62
CA ILE A 31 2.69 2.53 16.33
C ILE A 31 2.80 4.04 16.04
N PRO A 32 2.99 4.90 17.06
CA PRO A 32 3.13 6.33 16.83
C PRO A 32 4.40 6.63 16.03
N LEU A 33 4.26 7.30 14.88
CA LEU A 33 5.39 7.67 14.02
C LEU A 33 6.51 8.48 14.72
N PRO A 34 6.24 9.38 15.69
CA PRO A 34 7.31 10.11 16.37
C PRO A 34 8.30 9.21 17.10
N LEU A 35 7.84 8.07 17.64
CA LEU A 35 8.69 7.07 18.30
C LEU A 35 9.50 6.26 17.27
N LEU A 36 8.96 6.10 16.07
CA LEU A 36 9.55 5.28 15.01
C LEU A 36 10.64 6.05 14.24
N ARG A 37 10.49 7.37 14.06
CA ARG A 37 11.43 8.25 13.36
C ARG A 37 12.92 8.08 13.74
N PRO A 38 13.32 8.08 15.02
CA PRO A 38 14.73 7.91 15.38
C PRO A 38 15.27 6.51 15.06
N MET A 39 14.42 5.50 14.95
CA MET A 39 14.82 4.13 14.62
C MET A 39 14.84 3.85 13.11
N LEU A 40 14.29 4.75 12.28
CA LEU A 40 14.23 4.58 10.82
C LEU A 40 15.59 4.45 10.13
N PRO A 41 16.65 5.18 10.50
CA PRO A 41 17.96 5.00 9.87
C PRO A 41 18.53 3.59 10.10
N LEU A 42 18.30 3.02 11.30
CA LEU A 42 18.71 1.67 11.62
C LEU A 42 17.86 0.64 10.88
N ALA A 43 16.55 0.85 10.83
CA ALA A 43 15.64 0.00 10.07
C ALA A 43 15.96 0.03 8.57
N ASN A 44 16.39 1.16 8.03
CA ASN A 44 16.80 1.32 6.63
C ASN A 44 17.99 0.40 6.29
N LEU A 45 18.98 0.34 7.18
CA LEU A 45 20.14 -0.54 7.02
C LEU A 45 19.76 -2.03 7.11
N LEU A 46 18.84 -2.37 8.03
CA LEU A 46 18.40 -3.76 8.23
C LEU A 46 17.44 -4.26 7.16
N SER A 47 16.65 -3.36 6.58
CA SER A 47 15.61 -3.68 5.59
C SER A 47 16.01 -3.37 4.15
N ASP A 48 17.29 -3.05 3.92
CA ASP A 48 17.87 -2.74 2.61
C ASP A 48 17.04 -1.69 1.84
N GLY A 49 16.68 -0.59 2.51
CA GLY A 49 15.92 0.48 1.88
C GLY A 49 14.39 0.36 1.94
N PHE A 50 13.84 -0.81 2.30
CA PHE A 50 12.38 -0.99 2.33
C PHE A 50 11.70 -0.08 3.36
N LEU A 51 12.22 -0.04 4.59
CA LEU A 51 11.70 0.77 5.70
C LEU A 51 12.65 1.95 5.98
N SER A 52 12.50 3.00 5.18
CA SER A 52 13.33 4.21 5.21
C SER A 52 12.51 5.46 5.61
N PRO A 53 13.17 6.57 6.01
CA PRO A 53 12.50 7.86 6.24
C PRO A 53 11.68 8.34 5.04
N ASP A 54 12.20 8.13 3.83
CA ASP A 54 11.54 8.55 2.59
C ASP A 54 10.32 7.68 2.31
N SER A 55 10.42 6.35 2.50
CA SER A 55 9.28 5.44 2.39
C SER A 55 8.13 5.84 3.33
N ILE A 56 8.45 6.20 4.59
CA ILE A 56 7.44 6.68 5.54
C ILE A 56 6.85 8.02 5.09
N THR A 57 7.67 8.94 4.60
CA THR A 57 7.20 10.25 4.13
C THR A 57 6.25 10.10 2.94
N LEU A 58 6.57 9.23 1.98
CA LEU A 58 5.71 8.88 0.85
C LEU A 58 4.37 8.27 1.31
N LEU A 59 4.42 7.37 2.29
CA LEU A 59 3.21 6.80 2.88
C LEU A 59 2.32 7.86 3.56
N GLN A 60 2.93 8.86 4.23
CA GLN A 60 2.21 9.96 4.85
C GLN A 60 1.55 10.89 3.83
N GLN A 61 2.19 11.11 2.67
CA GLN A 61 1.62 11.93 1.59
C GLN A 61 0.40 11.26 0.95
N GLY A 62 0.34 9.93 0.99
CA GLY A 62 -0.76 9.16 0.42
C GLY A 62 -0.70 9.11 -1.10
N SER A 63 -0.64 7.90 -1.66
CA SER A 63 -0.64 7.70 -3.11
C SER A 63 -2.07 7.49 -3.64
N CYS A 64 -2.93 8.50 -3.46
CA CYS A 64 -4.30 8.50 -3.99
C CYS A 64 -4.43 9.60 -5.05
N ALA A 65 -4.86 9.24 -6.26
CA ALA A 65 -5.14 10.20 -7.32
C ALA A 65 -6.51 9.93 -7.93
N ASP A 66 -7.12 10.98 -8.49
CA ASP A 66 -8.42 10.90 -9.16
C ASP A 66 -8.31 10.07 -10.44
N THR A 67 -9.21 9.10 -10.58
CA THR A 67 -9.26 8.19 -11.72
C THR A 67 -10.25 8.64 -12.79
N ALA A 68 -11.06 9.69 -12.55
CA ALA A 68 -12.16 10.08 -13.45
C ALA A 68 -11.70 10.36 -14.89
N ALA A 69 -10.62 11.12 -15.06
CA ALA A 69 -10.08 11.42 -16.39
C ALA A 69 -9.56 10.16 -17.11
N PHE A 70 -8.96 9.22 -16.37
CA PHE A 70 -8.47 7.96 -16.93
C PHE A 70 -9.62 7.01 -17.28
N ALA A 71 -10.65 6.93 -16.43
CA ALA A 71 -11.84 6.11 -16.67
C ALA A 71 -12.61 6.62 -17.90
N ALA A 72 -12.73 7.95 -18.05
CA ALA A 72 -13.32 8.56 -19.22
C ALA A 72 -12.51 8.29 -20.50
N LEU A 73 -11.18 8.35 -20.43
CA LEU A 73 -10.31 8.08 -21.59
C LEU A 73 -10.34 6.62 -22.03
N LEU A 74 -10.38 5.70 -21.08
CA LEU A 74 -10.31 4.25 -21.34
C LEU A 74 -11.71 3.60 -21.47
N GLU A 75 -12.77 4.39 -21.33
CA GLU A 75 -14.18 3.95 -21.28
C GLU A 75 -14.42 2.80 -20.30
N ARG A 76 -13.59 2.75 -19.25
CA ARG A 76 -13.55 1.62 -18.31
C ARG A 76 -13.03 2.06 -16.96
N GLU A 77 -13.71 1.60 -15.91
CA GLU A 77 -13.25 1.77 -14.54
C GLU A 77 -11.94 0.99 -14.27
N PRO A 78 -10.98 1.58 -13.56
CA PRO A 78 -9.77 0.87 -13.13
C PRO A 78 -10.16 -0.29 -12.21
N LEU A 79 -9.42 -1.39 -12.33
CA LEU A 79 -9.65 -2.56 -11.46
C LEU A 79 -9.24 -2.24 -10.02
N GLY A 80 -9.96 -2.85 -9.08
CA GLY A 80 -9.56 -2.91 -7.69
C GLY A 80 -8.37 -3.85 -7.47
N ALA A 81 -7.62 -3.63 -6.39
CA ALA A 81 -6.44 -4.46 -6.05
C ALA A 81 -6.76 -5.98 -5.98
N GLY A 82 -7.96 -6.35 -5.52
CA GLY A 82 -8.41 -7.75 -5.47
C GLY A 82 -8.85 -8.31 -6.82
N GLU A 83 -9.20 -7.45 -7.79
CA GLU A 83 -9.65 -7.85 -9.13
C GLU A 83 -8.45 -8.13 -10.05
N PHE A 84 -7.29 -7.52 -9.81
CA PHE A 84 -6.06 -7.82 -10.56
C PHE A 84 -5.58 -9.27 -10.44
N TYR A 85 -5.92 -9.96 -9.34
CA TYR A 85 -5.51 -11.34 -9.09
C TYR A 85 -6.58 -12.38 -9.43
N ARG A 86 -7.77 -11.95 -9.85
CA ARG A 86 -8.77 -12.83 -10.45
C ARG A 86 -8.46 -12.91 -11.95
N LEU A 87 -7.54 -13.80 -12.29
CA LEU A 87 -7.42 -14.33 -13.64
C LEU A 87 -8.45 -15.46 -13.73
N ASP A 88 -9.62 -15.14 -14.27
CA ASP A 88 -10.49 -16.18 -14.85
C ASP A 88 -9.85 -16.70 -16.15
#